data_AF-A0A6I7XYW8-F1
#
_entry.id   AF-A0A6I7XYW8-F1
#
_cell.length_a   1.000
_cell.length_b   1.000
_cell.length_c   1.000
_cell.angle_alpha   90.00
_cell.angle_beta   90.00
_cell.angle_gamma   90.00
#
_symmetry.space_group_name_H-M   'P 1'
#
loop_
_entity.id
_entity.type
_entity.pdbx_description
1 polymer ?
#
loop_
_entity_poly.entity_id
_entity_poly.type
_entity_poly.pdbx_seq_one_letter_code
_entity_poly.pdbx_strand_id
1 'polypeptide(L)'
;MRLLVHGLLAIPLGLLTLIPIGLELLFVLRGVFYPLVQPGPYTTAWGGPTTGGAWLAHFGVGLLTAAAGLGLLWLLDRLHSRLAGGMWGRLVGTLPVLATVLSLLGGAVLVNAWIHQL
;
A
#
# COMPACT_ATOMS: atom_id res chain seq x y z
N MET A 1 18.57 24.67 -3.42
CA MET A 1 18.80 23.24 -3.76
C MET A 1 18.18 22.26 -2.77
N ARG A 2 18.43 22.33 -1.45
CA ARG A 2 17.92 21.35 -0.46
C ARG A 2 16.40 21.16 -0.48
N LEU A 3 15.62 22.24 -0.58
CA LEU A 3 14.15 22.19 -0.66
C LEU A 3 13.65 21.47 -1.92
N LEU A 4 14.28 21.75 -3.07
CA LEU A 4 13.97 21.12 -4.37
C LEU A 4 14.26 19.61 -4.35
N VAL A 5 15.42 19.20 -3.82
CA VAL A 5 15.79 17.79 -3.69
C VAL A 5 14.82 17.04 -2.77
N HIS A 6 14.42 17.66 -1.66
CA HIS A 6 13.41 17.05 -0.79
C HIS A 6 12.06 16.93 -1.50
N GLY A 7 11.58 17.98 -2.20
CA GLY A 7 10.34 17.92 -2.98
C GLY A 7 10.37 16.81 -4.04
N LEU A 8 11.48 16.67 -4.76
CA LEU A 8 11.67 15.62 -5.77
C LEU A 8 11.66 14.20 -5.19
N LEU A 9 12.09 14.01 -3.94
CA LEU A 9 12.05 12.71 -3.26
C LEU A 9 10.72 12.47 -2.53
N ALA A 10 10.11 13.52 -1.99
CA ALA A 10 8.88 13.47 -1.21
C ALA A 10 7.64 13.21 -2.07
N ILE A 11 7.54 13.82 -3.26
CA ILE A 11 6.38 13.64 -4.15
C ILE A 11 6.24 12.17 -4.57
N PRO A 12 7.28 11.49 -5.11
CA PRO A 12 7.17 10.09 -5.48
C PRO A 12 6.89 9.17 -4.29
N LEU A 13 7.47 9.45 -3.12
CA LEU A 13 7.16 8.70 -1.90
C LEU A 13 5.70 8.89 -1.47
N GLY A 14 5.16 10.10 -1.59
CA GLY A 14 3.74 10.38 -1.35
C GLY A 14 2.82 9.72 -2.38
N LEU A 15 3.22 9.63 -3.64
CA LEU A 15 2.46 8.85 -4.63
C LEU A 15 2.49 7.35 -4.31
N LEU A 16 3.60 6.85 -3.80
CA LEU A 16 3.75 5.45 -3.41
C LEU A 16 2.81 5.07 -2.25
N THR A 17 2.45 6.01 -1.35
CA THR A 17 1.48 5.72 -0.27
C THR A 17 0.07 5.48 -0.77
N LEU A 18 -0.27 5.88 -2.00
CA LEU A 18 -1.57 5.58 -2.60
C LEU A 18 -1.82 4.08 -2.74
N ILE A 19 -0.75 3.28 -2.90
CA ILE A 19 -0.85 1.82 -3.00
C ILE A 19 -1.37 1.22 -1.69
N PRO A 20 -0.71 1.36 -0.53
CA PRO A 20 -1.24 0.83 0.72
C PRO A 20 -2.57 1.49 1.14
N ILE A 21 -2.79 2.79 0.85
CA ILE A 21 -4.11 3.41 1.05
C ILE A 21 -5.19 2.68 0.24
N GLY A 22 -4.89 2.32 -1.02
CA GLY A 22 -5.77 1.51 -1.86
C GLY A 22 -6.07 0.14 -1.24
N LEU A 23 -5.09 -0.49 -0.59
CA LEU A 23 -5.30 -1.76 0.12
C LEU A 23 -6.28 -1.59 1.30
N GLU A 24 -6.17 -0.51 2.06
CA GLU A 24 -7.11 -0.22 3.15
C GLU A 24 -8.53 -0.03 2.62
N LEU A 25 -8.68 0.72 1.51
CA LEU A 25 -9.99 0.91 0.86
C LEU A 25 -10.56 -0.43 0.35
N LEU A 26 -9.72 -1.28 -0.24
CA LEU A 26 -10.14 -2.61 -0.67
C LEU A 26 -10.58 -3.48 0.50
N PHE A 27 -9.88 -3.43 1.64
CA PHE A 27 -10.31 -4.16 2.83
C PHE A 27 -11.66 -3.66 3.36
N VAL A 28 -11.88 -2.35 3.40
CA VAL A 28 -13.17 -1.80 3.84
C VAL A 28 -14.29 -2.25 2.89
N LEU A 29 -14.11 -2.08 1.58
CA LEU A 29 -15.15 -2.36 0.60
C LEU A 29 -15.37 -3.85 0.38
N ARG A 30 -14.30 -4.62 0.19
CA ARG A 30 -14.36 -6.04 -0.18
C ARG A 30 -14.05 -7.01 0.95
N GLY A 31 -13.65 -6.53 2.12
CA GLY A 31 -13.56 -7.34 3.34
C GLY A 31 -14.74 -7.07 4.26
N VAL A 32 -14.77 -5.88 4.87
CA VAL A 32 -15.78 -5.49 5.87
C VAL A 32 -17.18 -5.48 5.26
N PHE A 33 -17.37 -4.75 4.16
CA PHE A 33 -18.66 -4.57 3.50
C PHE A 33 -18.88 -5.52 2.31
N TYR A 34 -18.16 -6.64 2.24
CA TYR A 34 -18.20 -7.57 1.10
C TYR A 34 -19.61 -7.91 0.60
N PRO A 35 -20.59 -8.29 1.46
CA PRO A 35 -21.92 -8.69 0.98
C PRO A 35 -22.75 -7.51 0.44
N LEU A 36 -22.41 -6.28 0.86
CA LEU A 36 -23.04 -5.06 0.35
C LEU A 36 -22.46 -4.66 -1.01
N VAL A 37 -21.14 -4.78 -1.18
CA VAL A 37 -20.44 -4.40 -2.42
C VAL A 37 -20.58 -5.47 -3.50
N GLN A 38 -20.58 -6.74 -3.11
CA GLN A 38 -20.82 -7.88 -3.99
C GLN A 38 -21.98 -8.72 -3.45
N PRO A 39 -23.22 -8.37 -3.82
CA PRO A 39 -24.37 -9.21 -3.51
C PRO A 39 -24.29 -10.52 -4.32
N GLY A 40 -24.79 -11.61 -3.72
CA GLY A 40 -24.75 -12.95 -4.30
C GLY A 40 -25.50 -13.09 -5.64
N PRO A 41 -25.45 -14.27 -6.28
CA PRO A 41 -25.06 -15.57 -5.70
C PRO A 41 -23.54 -15.76 -5.58
N TYR A 42 -23.09 -16.47 -4.52
CA TYR A 42 -21.68 -16.70 -4.18
C TYR A 42 -21.10 -18.01 -4.73
N THR A 43 -21.70 -18.58 -5.78
CA THR A 43 -21.38 -19.92 -6.28
C THR A 43 -19.93 -20.11 -6.73
N THR A 44 -19.25 -19.02 -7.10
CA THR A 44 -17.83 -19.00 -7.49
C THR A 44 -16.94 -18.23 -6.51
N ALA A 45 -17.49 -17.80 -5.36
CA ALA A 45 -16.73 -17.05 -4.38
C ALA A 45 -15.79 -17.97 -3.59
N TRP A 46 -14.62 -17.46 -3.22
CA TRP A 46 -13.77 -18.09 -2.22
C TRP A 46 -14.53 -18.18 -0.89
N GLY A 47 -14.35 -19.28 -0.14
CA GLY A 47 -15.12 -19.53 1.09
C GLY A 47 -16.47 -20.21 0.87
N GLY A 48 -16.84 -20.51 -0.38
CA GLY A 48 -18.00 -21.34 -0.73
C GLY A 48 -19.27 -20.54 -1.03
N PRO A 49 -20.39 -21.24 -1.30
CA PRO A 49 -21.60 -20.63 -1.86
C PRO A 49 -22.45 -19.86 -0.85
N THR A 50 -22.08 -19.88 0.44
CA THR A 50 -22.82 -19.17 1.48
C THR A 50 -22.27 -17.76 1.66
N THR A 51 -23.16 -16.82 2.01
CA THR A 51 -22.76 -15.43 2.32
C THR A 51 -21.70 -15.37 3.43
N GLY A 52 -21.88 -16.16 4.49
CA GLY A 52 -20.96 -16.16 5.63
C GLY A 52 -19.58 -16.72 5.28
N GLY A 53 -19.54 -17.82 4.53
CA GLY A 53 -18.28 -18.41 4.05
C GLY A 53 -17.52 -17.45 3.11
N ALA A 54 -18.24 -16.88 2.14
CA ALA A 54 -17.68 -15.89 1.22
C ALA A 54 -17.14 -14.66 1.96
N TRP A 55 -17.91 -14.13 2.92
CA TRP A 55 -17.49 -13.01 3.74
C TRP A 55 -16.24 -13.31 4.56
N LEU A 56 -16.21 -14.44 5.29
CA LEU A 56 -15.06 -14.80 6.13
C LEU A 56 -13.75 -14.90 5.32
N ALA A 57 -13.81 -15.48 4.12
CA ALA A 57 -12.64 -15.58 3.24
C ALA A 57 -12.11 -14.20 2.84
N HIS A 58 -12.98 -13.31 2.34
CA HIS A 58 -12.55 -12.00 1.85
C HIS A 58 -12.19 -11.04 2.99
N PHE A 59 -12.88 -11.12 4.13
CA PHE A 59 -12.51 -10.40 5.34
C PHE A 59 -11.13 -10.85 5.84
N GLY A 60 -10.89 -12.16 5.94
CA GLY A 60 -9.62 -12.70 6.43
C GLY A 60 -8.43 -12.32 5.54
N VAL A 61 -8.55 -12.53 4.22
CA VAL A 61 -7.51 -12.10 3.26
C VAL A 61 -7.33 -10.58 3.33
N GLY A 62 -8.42 -9.83 3.28
CA GLY A 62 -8.38 -8.37 3.34
C GLY A 62 -7.74 -7.83 4.61
N LEU A 63 -7.98 -8.46 5.77
CA LEU A 63 -7.40 -8.05 7.05
C LEU A 63 -5.87 -8.22 7.06
N LEU A 64 -5.36 -9.33 6.53
CA LEU A 64 -3.92 -9.55 6.40
C LEU A 64 -3.29 -8.55 5.43
N THR A 65 -3.97 -8.28 4.31
CA THR A 65 -3.51 -7.29 3.33
C THR A 65 -3.53 -5.87 3.89
N ALA A 66 -4.55 -5.48 4.65
CA ALA A 66 -4.65 -4.21 5.35
C ALA A 66 -3.55 -4.06 6.43
N ALA A 67 -3.32 -5.09 7.23
CA ALA A 67 -2.21 -5.07 8.20
C ALA A 67 -0.85 -4.84 7.51
N ALA A 68 -0.63 -5.47 6.35
CA ALA A 68 0.56 -5.22 5.54
C ALA A 68 0.59 -3.79 4.96
N GLY A 69 -0.55 -3.26 4.51
CA GLY A 69 -0.70 -1.88 4.03
C GLY A 69 -0.35 -0.84 5.08
N LEU A 70 -0.90 -0.95 6.29
CA LEU A 70 -0.55 -0.12 7.44
C LEU A 70 0.94 -0.22 7.81
N GLY A 71 1.50 -1.44 7.78
CA GLY A 71 2.93 -1.66 7.99
C GLY A 71 3.78 -0.91 6.96
N LEU A 72 3.38 -0.94 5.69
CA LEU A 72 4.05 -0.22 4.61
C LEU A 72 3.94 1.30 4.78
N LEU A 73 2.77 1.83 5.13
CA LEU A 73 2.58 3.26 5.43
C LEU A 73 3.51 3.72 6.55
N TRP A 74 3.62 2.95 7.62
CA TRP A 74 4.52 3.24 8.73
C TRP A 74 5.99 3.22 8.31
N LEU A 75 6.40 2.28 7.46
CA LEU A 75 7.76 2.22 6.92
C LEU A 75 8.06 3.44 6.04
N LEU A 76 7.12 3.83 5.17
CA LEU A 76 7.24 4.99 4.30
C LEU A 76 7.29 6.30 5.09
N ASP A 77 6.48 6.44 6.13
CA ASP A 77 6.54 7.59 7.05
C ASP A 77 7.90 7.71 7.75
N ARG A 78 8.41 6.60 8.29
CA ARG A 78 9.75 6.57 8.91
C ARG A 78 10.85 6.92 7.91
N LEU A 79 10.74 6.44 6.68
CA LEU A 79 11.68 6.73 5.61
C LEU A 79 11.64 8.22 5.24
N HIS A 80 10.44 8.75 5.05
CA HIS A 80 10.21 10.16 4.76
C HIS A 80 10.77 11.05 5.88
N SER A 81 10.46 10.73 7.13
CA SER A 81 10.94 11.47 8.31
C SER A 81 12.47 11.48 8.42
N ARG A 82 13.13 10.34 8.13
CA ARG A 82 14.60 10.25 8.10
C ARG A 82 15.21 11.12 7.01
N LEU A 83 14.63 11.11 5.81
CA LEU A 83 15.09 11.95 4.70
C LEU A 83 14.86 13.45 5.00
N ALA A 84 13.70 13.80 5.56
CA ALA A 84 13.38 15.15 5.99
C ALA A 84 14.37 15.65 7.06
N GLY A 85 14.81 14.79 7.98
CA GLY A 85 15.85 15.08 8.96
C GLY A 85 17.17 15.61 8.35
N GLY A 86 17.50 15.20 7.13
CA GLY A 86 18.64 15.72 6.37
C GLY A 86 18.55 17.21 6.03
N MET A 87 17.33 17.72 5.85
CA MET A 87 17.10 19.16 5.63
C MET A 87 17.50 19.98 6.84
N TRP A 88 17.31 19.44 8.04
CA TRP A 88 17.65 20.03 9.34
C TRP A 88 19.11 19.80 9.75
N GLY A 89 19.97 19.38 8.81
CA GLY A 89 21.40 19.22 9.02
C GLY A 89 21.84 17.86 9.57
N ARG A 90 20.92 16.90 9.76
CA ARG A 90 21.29 15.53 10.15
C ARG A 90 21.97 14.83 8.98
N LEU A 91 22.99 14.02 9.26
CA LEU A 91 23.58 13.14 8.25
C LEU A 91 22.57 12.03 7.92
N VAL A 92 22.21 11.92 6.65
CA VAL A 92 21.40 10.82 6.13
C VAL A 92 22.35 9.79 5.55
N GLY A 93 22.38 8.58 6.12
CA GLY A 93 23.18 7.49 5.57
C GLY A 93 22.66 7.00 4.20
N THR A 94 23.46 6.20 3.51
CA THR A 94 23.13 5.68 2.17
C THR A 94 21.92 4.73 2.17
N LEU A 95 21.67 4.03 3.27
CA LEU A 95 20.59 3.03 3.36
C LEU A 95 19.18 3.61 3.16
N PRO A 96 18.75 4.69 3.85
CA PRO A 96 17.49 5.37 3.54
C PRO A 96 17.35 5.80 2.09
N VAL A 97 18.42 6.30 1.46
CA VAL A 97 18.38 6.71 0.06
C VAL A 97 18.14 5.50 -0.83
N LEU A 98 18.89 4.41 -0.62
CA LEU A 98 18.72 3.16 -1.36
C LEU A 98 17.32 2.56 -1.17
N ALA A 99 16.81 2.53 0.07
CA ALA A 99 15.47 2.06 0.37
C ALA A 99 14.39 2.85 -0.38
N THR A 100 14.58 4.17 -0.52
CA THR A 100 13.68 5.03 -1.30
C THR A 100 13.69 4.64 -2.78
N VAL A 101 14.87 4.54 -3.38
CA VAL A 101 15.01 4.15 -4.79
C VAL A 101 14.37 2.79 -5.05
N LEU A 102 14.66 1.79 -4.20
CA LEU A 102 14.08 0.46 -4.33
C LEU A 102 12.56 0.46 -4.17
N SER A 103 12.03 1.25 -3.23
CA SER A 103 10.57 1.36 -3.04
C SER A 103 9.88 1.97 -4.25
N LEU A 104 10.49 3.00 -4.87
CA LEU A 104 9.97 3.61 -6.09
C LEU A 104 10.00 2.64 -7.28
N LEU A 105 11.10 1.90 -7.45
CA LEU A 105 11.20 0.87 -8.48
C LEU A 105 10.16 -0.24 -8.28
N GLY A 106 10.01 -0.73 -7.05
CA GLY A 106 9.00 -1.74 -6.71
C GLY A 106 7.58 -1.25 -7.00
N GLY A 107 7.24 -0.01 -6.62
CA GLY A 107 5.95 0.60 -6.93
C GLY A 107 5.70 0.72 -8.43
N ALA A 108 6.70 1.16 -9.21
CA ALA A 108 6.58 1.26 -10.66
C ALA A 108 6.37 -0.11 -11.33
N VAL A 109 7.12 -1.14 -10.90
CA VAL A 109 6.96 -2.51 -11.39
C VAL A 109 5.56 -3.05 -11.04
N LEU A 110 5.08 -2.82 -9.82
CA LEU A 110 3.75 -3.24 -9.39
C LEU A 110 2.66 -2.58 -10.26
N VAL A 111 2.73 -1.27 -10.47
CA VAL A 111 1.77 -0.54 -11.31
C VAL A 111 1.80 -1.05 -12.75
N ASN A 112 3.00 -1.30 -13.29
CA ASN A 112 3.15 -1.86 -14.62
C ASN A 112 2.52 -3.26 -14.73
N ALA A 113 2.83 -4.16 -13.79
CA ALA A 113 2.26 -5.50 -13.73
C ALA A 113 0.73 -5.44 -13.63
N TRP A 114 0.20 -4.56 -12.78
CA TRP A 114 -1.24 -4.33 -12.63
C TRP A 114 -1.90 -3.85 -13.93
N ILE A 115 -1.33 -2.86 -14.61
CA ILE A 115 -1.87 -2.35 -15.89
C ILE A 115 -1.88 -3.45 -16.96
N HIS A 116 -0.84 -4.28 -16.98
CA HIS A 116 -0.71 -5.37 -17.95
C HIS A 116 -1.37 -6.69 -17.52
N GLN A 117 -2.00 -6.73 -16.33
CA GLN A 117 -2.63 -7.92 -15.76
C GLN A 117 -1.68 -9.14 -15.75
N LEU A 118 -0.40 -8.89 -15.43
CA LEU A 118 0.66 -9.90 -15.25
C LEU A 118 0.63 -10.44 -13.81
#